data_AF-A0A929I2S8-F1
#
_entry.id   AF-A0A929I2S8-F1
#
_cell.length_a   1.000
_cell.length_b   1.000
_cell.length_c   1.000
_cell.angle_alpha   90.00
_cell.angle_beta   90.00
_cell.angle_gamma   90.00
#
_symmetry.space_group_name_H-M   'P 1'
#
loop_
_entity.id
_entity.type
_entity.pdbx_description
1 polymer ?
#
loop_
_entity_poly.entity_id
_entity_poly.type
_entity_poly.pdbx_seq_one_letter_code
_entity_poly.pdbx_strand_id
1 'polypeptide(L)'
;MLDKKRVIGPTQDILEVQNAITVYRRLAEFKPLSIDSLLEAHGILMKGLMANPGSLRQDPIGVIRENNIFHEAPSWKKVELMMRALFDYLNESDDHPLIKSSRFHFQLEHIHPFIDGNGRMGRFWQTRLLMDYQSVFEFLPVEHLIREHQQEYYRVLAKGDDTGDCTVFVVFILTQIEKSLKQMIEEIRGVTLSAENRLEIARTAFGEKSFSRKDYQSLLKTISTATASRDLHQGVKMGLLNRSGDKRTAVYQFKPIDNNSLIKTR
;
A
#
# COMPACT_ATOMS: atom_id res chain seq x y z
N MET A 1 -25.53 -18.68 9.28
CA MET A 1 -26.58 -18.74 8.25
C MET A 1 -26.96 -17.31 7.92
N LEU A 2 -26.52 -16.86 6.75
CA LEU A 2 -27.00 -15.75 5.94
C LEU A 2 -26.61 -16.25 4.53
N ASP A 3 -27.62 -16.67 3.77
CA ASP A 3 -27.60 -17.28 2.44
C ASP A 3 -26.60 -18.40 2.11
N LYS A 4 -27.12 -19.63 2.21
CA LYS A 4 -26.50 -20.90 1.79
C LYS A 4 -26.37 -21.03 0.25
N LYS A 5 -25.62 -20.13 -0.40
CA LYS A 5 -25.06 -20.40 -1.73
C LYS A 5 -23.54 -20.38 -1.62
N ARG A 6 -22.92 -21.56 -1.74
CA ARG A 6 -21.49 -21.67 -2.04
C ARG A 6 -21.28 -21.09 -3.43
N VAL A 7 -20.90 -19.82 -3.51
CA VAL A 7 -20.30 -19.27 -4.73
C VAL A 7 -18.87 -19.76 -4.74
N ILE A 8 -18.66 -20.98 -5.25
CA ILE A 8 -17.32 -21.42 -5.63
C ILE A 8 -17.04 -20.66 -6.93
N GLY A 9 -16.32 -19.55 -6.85
CA GLY A 9 -15.77 -18.93 -8.06
C GLY A 9 -14.94 -19.97 -8.83
N PRO A 10 -14.79 -19.84 -10.15
CA PRO A 10 -13.87 -20.67 -10.92
C PRO A 10 -12.54 -20.85 -10.17
N THR A 11 -11.97 -22.06 -10.20
CA THR A 11 -10.72 -22.39 -9.48
C THR A 11 -9.59 -21.38 -9.78
N GLN A 12 -9.60 -20.83 -11.00
CA GLN A 12 -8.68 -19.79 -11.44
C GLN A 12 -8.84 -18.48 -10.64
N ASP A 13 -10.04 -17.94 -10.50
CA ASP A 13 -10.32 -16.71 -9.74
C ASP A 13 -9.88 -16.84 -8.27
N ILE A 14 -10.09 -18.02 -7.67
CA ILE A 14 -9.62 -18.30 -6.31
C ILE A 14 -8.08 -18.24 -6.24
N LEU A 15 -7.41 -18.82 -7.23
CA LEU A 15 -5.94 -18.80 -7.31
C LEU A 15 -5.40 -17.39 -7.56
N GLU A 16 -6.06 -16.59 -8.40
CA GLU A 16 -5.69 -15.18 -8.61
C GLU A 16 -5.71 -14.38 -7.31
N VAL A 17 -6.77 -14.53 -6.51
CA VAL A 17 -6.90 -13.87 -5.21
C VAL A 17 -5.84 -14.37 -4.24
N GLN A 18 -5.58 -15.68 -4.18
CA GLN A 18 -4.55 -16.26 -3.31
C GLN A 18 -3.15 -15.77 -3.67
N ASN A 19 -2.81 -15.71 -4.95
CA ASN A 19 -1.53 -15.21 -5.43
C ASN A 19 -1.37 -13.72 -5.14
N ALA A 20 -2.42 -12.92 -5.36
CA ALA A 20 -2.43 -11.50 -5.01
C ALA A 20 -2.18 -11.31 -3.51
N ILE A 21 -2.92 -11.98 -2.63
CA ILE A 21 -2.69 -11.92 -1.18
C ILE A 21 -1.25 -12.31 -0.83
N THR A 22 -0.72 -13.34 -1.48
CA THR A 22 0.65 -13.83 -1.22
C THR A 22 1.70 -12.80 -1.59
N VAL A 23 1.60 -12.17 -2.77
CA VAL A 23 2.59 -11.19 -3.22
C VAL A 23 2.50 -9.90 -2.40
N TYR A 24 1.30 -9.43 -2.04
CA TYR A 24 1.11 -8.24 -1.20
C TYR A 24 1.62 -8.44 0.24
N ARG A 25 1.54 -9.65 0.80
CA ARG A 25 2.15 -9.94 2.12
C ARG A 25 3.67 -9.84 2.13
N ARG A 26 4.30 -10.03 0.96
CA ARG A 26 5.75 -9.95 0.76
C ARG A 26 6.19 -8.60 0.19
N LEU A 27 5.28 -7.61 0.11
CA LEU A 27 5.51 -6.34 -0.57
C LEU A 27 6.81 -5.66 -0.10
N ALA A 28 7.04 -5.59 1.21
CA ALA A 28 8.25 -4.99 1.79
C ALA A 28 9.56 -5.74 1.48
N GLU A 29 9.51 -7.03 1.08
CA GLU A 29 10.69 -7.84 0.78
C GLU A 29 11.30 -7.50 -0.59
N PHE A 30 10.49 -7.01 -1.53
CA PHE A 30 10.95 -6.71 -2.88
C PHE A 30 11.81 -5.44 -2.92
N LYS A 31 12.86 -5.45 -3.76
CA LYS A 31 13.67 -4.26 -4.02
C LYS A 31 13.03 -3.44 -5.15
N PRO A 32 12.54 -2.21 -4.88
CA PRO A 32 11.69 -1.46 -5.81
C PRO A 32 12.42 -1.04 -7.09
N LEU A 33 13.74 -0.90 -7.03
CA LEU A 33 14.61 -0.49 -8.12
C LEU A 33 15.29 -1.68 -8.82
N SER A 34 14.85 -2.92 -8.57
CA SER A 34 15.39 -4.14 -9.17
C SER A 34 14.39 -4.79 -10.10
N ILE A 35 14.78 -4.95 -11.37
CA ILE A 35 14.00 -5.72 -12.35
C ILE A 35 13.83 -7.17 -11.92
N ASP A 36 14.84 -7.79 -11.30
CA ASP A 36 14.75 -9.17 -10.82
C ASP A 36 13.69 -9.33 -9.72
N SER A 37 13.56 -8.36 -8.82
CA SER A 37 12.47 -8.35 -7.83
C SER A 37 11.09 -8.16 -8.48
N LEU A 38 10.98 -7.40 -9.58
CA LEU A 38 9.73 -7.27 -10.34
C LEU A 38 9.36 -8.61 -10.99
N LEU A 39 10.35 -9.32 -11.56
CA LEU A 39 10.17 -10.64 -12.14
C LEU A 39 9.78 -11.67 -11.08
N GLU A 40 10.40 -11.65 -9.89
CA GLU A 40 10.00 -12.51 -8.76
C GLU A 40 8.55 -12.25 -8.33
N ALA A 41 8.18 -10.99 -8.16
CA ALA A 41 6.82 -10.60 -7.79
C ALA A 41 5.78 -11.07 -8.83
N HIS A 42 6.08 -10.88 -10.12
CA HIS A 42 5.24 -11.39 -11.20
C HIS A 42 5.18 -12.93 -11.19
N GLY A 43 6.29 -13.60 -10.87
CA GLY A 43 6.37 -15.05 -10.68
C GLY A 43 5.38 -15.58 -9.63
N ILE A 44 5.25 -14.86 -8.51
CA ILE A 44 4.31 -15.20 -7.44
C ILE A 44 2.87 -14.87 -7.85
N LEU A 45 2.67 -13.68 -8.43
CA LEU A 45 1.34 -13.20 -8.83
C LEU A 45 0.68 -14.13 -9.86
N MET A 46 1.47 -14.63 -10.82
CA MET A 46 0.98 -15.45 -11.93
C MET A 46 1.20 -16.95 -11.75
N LYS A 47 1.60 -17.39 -10.54
CA LYS A 47 1.90 -18.79 -10.24
C LYS A 47 0.71 -19.70 -10.50
N GLY A 48 0.87 -20.69 -11.38
CA GLY A 48 -0.18 -21.65 -11.74
C GLY A 48 -1.31 -21.09 -12.60
N LEU A 49 -1.21 -19.82 -13.03
CA LEU A 49 -2.16 -19.16 -13.94
C LEU A 49 -1.64 -19.16 -15.40
N MET A 50 -0.33 -19.34 -15.57
CA MET A 50 0.33 -19.37 -16.88
C MET A 50 1.61 -20.22 -16.85
N ALA A 51 2.15 -20.53 -18.03
CA ALA A 51 3.32 -21.41 -18.18
C ALA A 51 4.64 -20.78 -17.70
N ASN A 52 4.87 -19.51 -18.01
CA ASN A 52 6.15 -18.81 -17.77
C ASN A 52 5.98 -17.56 -16.87
N PRO A 53 5.46 -17.70 -15.64
CA PRO A 53 5.34 -16.57 -14.73
C PRO A 53 6.74 -16.08 -14.34
N GLY A 54 6.86 -14.77 -14.12
CA GLY A 54 8.13 -14.12 -13.77
C GLY A 54 9.15 -13.98 -14.91
N SER A 55 8.75 -14.17 -16.17
CA SER A 55 9.62 -13.97 -17.33
C SER A 55 9.07 -12.90 -18.27
N LEU A 56 9.97 -12.09 -18.86
CA LEU A 56 9.61 -11.18 -19.95
C LEU A 56 9.14 -11.99 -21.16
N ARG A 57 8.14 -11.49 -21.88
CA ARG A 57 7.62 -12.16 -23.08
C ARG A 57 8.65 -12.22 -24.19
N GLN A 58 8.63 -13.31 -24.94
CA GLN A 58 9.44 -13.52 -26.15
C GLN A 58 8.58 -13.62 -27.42
N ASP A 59 7.28 -13.31 -27.28
CA ASP A 59 6.29 -13.44 -28.34
C ASP A 59 5.51 -12.12 -28.52
N PRO A 60 5.00 -11.85 -29.73
CA PRO A 60 4.08 -10.74 -29.96
C PRO A 60 2.78 -10.98 -29.19
N ILE A 61 2.21 -9.89 -28.65
CA ILE A 61 0.92 -9.92 -27.96
C ILE A 61 0.08 -8.73 -28.41
N GLY A 62 -1.23 -8.96 -28.47
CA GLY A 62 -2.22 -7.89 -28.59
C GLY A 62 -2.63 -7.40 -27.21
N VAL A 63 -2.74 -6.09 -27.04
CA VAL A 63 -3.30 -5.51 -25.82
C VAL A 63 -4.77 -5.20 -26.07
N ILE A 64 -5.65 -5.90 -25.34
CA ILE A 64 -7.08 -5.62 -25.34
C ILE A 64 -7.39 -4.67 -24.19
N ARG A 65 -7.92 -3.49 -24.49
CA ARG A 65 -8.53 -2.60 -23.48
C ARG A 65 -10.05 -2.77 -23.48
N GLU A 66 -10.73 -2.45 -22.39
CA GLU A 66 -12.17 -2.77 -22.18
C GLU A 66 -13.12 -2.26 -23.28
N ASN A 67 -12.72 -1.28 -24.08
CA ASN A 67 -13.49 -0.83 -25.25
C ASN A 67 -13.16 -1.59 -26.56
N ASN A 68 -12.54 -2.78 -26.46
CA ASN A 68 -12.00 -3.54 -27.60
C ASN A 68 -11.01 -2.75 -28.47
N ILE A 69 -10.38 -1.72 -27.92
CA ILE A 69 -9.31 -1.00 -28.61
C ILE A 69 -8.09 -1.91 -28.56
N PHE A 70 -7.78 -2.49 -29.71
CA PHE A 70 -6.60 -3.33 -29.90
C PHE A 70 -5.42 -2.42 -30.23
N HIS A 71 -4.47 -2.32 -29.30
CA HIS A 71 -3.18 -1.71 -29.58
C HIS A 71 -2.12 -2.80 -29.69
N GLU A 72 -1.23 -2.66 -30.67
CA GLU A 72 -0.05 -3.49 -30.76
C GLU A 72 0.96 -3.04 -29.69
N ALA A 73 1.30 -3.94 -28.77
CA ALA A 73 2.38 -3.67 -27.83
C ALA A 73 3.70 -3.49 -28.59
N PRO A 74 4.71 -2.81 -28.01
CA PRO A 74 6.04 -2.74 -28.59
C PRO A 74 6.58 -4.13 -28.97
N SER A 75 7.45 -4.20 -29.99
CA SER A 75 8.06 -5.47 -30.39
C SER A 75 8.70 -6.18 -29.19
N TRP A 76 8.42 -7.48 -29.03
CA TRP A 76 8.97 -8.29 -27.93
C TRP A 76 10.51 -8.23 -27.87
N LYS A 77 11.17 -8.07 -29.03
CA LYS A 77 12.62 -7.90 -29.15
C LYS A 77 13.17 -6.64 -28.44
N LYS A 78 12.33 -5.65 -28.18
CA LYS A 78 12.69 -4.40 -27.49
C LYS A 78 12.34 -4.40 -26.01
N VAL A 79 11.53 -5.36 -25.54
CA VAL A 79 11.00 -5.36 -24.16
C VAL A 79 12.12 -5.33 -23.13
N GLU A 80 13.15 -6.16 -23.29
CA GLU A 80 14.27 -6.18 -22.34
C GLU A 80 14.98 -4.83 -22.27
N LEU A 81 15.29 -4.22 -23.42
CA LEU A 81 15.94 -2.92 -23.49
C LEU A 81 15.08 -1.82 -22.86
N MET A 82 13.78 -1.80 -23.14
CA MET A 82 12.85 -0.82 -22.59
C MET A 82 12.67 -0.97 -21.07
N MET A 83 12.62 -2.21 -20.58
CA MET A 83 12.54 -2.48 -19.14
C MET A 83 13.83 -2.07 -18.43
N ARG A 84 15.01 -2.35 -19.00
CA ARG A 84 16.28 -1.85 -18.45
C ARG A 84 16.29 -0.32 -18.36
N ALA A 85 15.97 0.37 -19.46
CA ALA A 85 15.90 1.83 -19.48
C ALA A 85 14.87 2.40 -18.47
N LEU A 86 13.75 1.71 -18.25
CA LEU A 86 12.77 2.10 -17.24
C LEU A 86 13.33 2.00 -15.82
N PHE A 87 14.07 0.92 -15.52
CA PHE A 87 14.72 0.75 -14.22
C PHE A 87 15.92 1.69 -14.04
N ASP A 88 16.66 2.00 -15.09
CA ASP A 88 17.73 3.01 -15.06
C ASP A 88 17.12 4.38 -14.70
N TYR A 89 16.02 4.78 -15.35
CA TYR A 89 15.27 5.99 -14.99
C TYR A 89 14.84 6.01 -13.51
N LEU A 90 14.35 4.88 -12.97
CA LEU A 90 13.97 4.81 -11.56
C LEU A 90 15.17 5.06 -10.63
N ASN A 91 16.35 4.55 -10.98
CA ASN A 91 17.58 4.68 -10.20
C ASN A 91 18.21 6.08 -10.32
N GLU A 92 18.18 6.69 -11.52
CA GLU A 92 19.01 7.86 -11.84
C GLU A 92 18.26 9.20 -11.84
N SER A 93 16.94 9.20 -12.08
CA SER A 93 16.19 10.46 -12.16
C SER A 93 16.11 11.18 -10.80
N ASP A 94 16.09 12.52 -10.81
CA ASP A 94 15.82 13.35 -9.62
C ASP A 94 14.32 13.64 -9.42
N ASP A 95 13.44 13.05 -10.25
CA ASP A 95 12.01 13.24 -10.16
C ASP A 95 11.46 12.79 -8.79
N HIS A 96 10.47 13.53 -8.29
CA HIS A 96 9.80 13.20 -7.04
C HIS A 96 9.23 11.76 -7.08
N PRO A 97 9.31 10.96 -6.00
CA PRO A 97 8.87 9.55 -6.01
C PRO A 97 7.42 9.32 -6.50
N LEU A 98 6.51 10.27 -6.24
CA LEU A 98 5.14 10.26 -6.76
C LEU A 98 5.09 10.33 -8.31
N ILE A 99 5.98 11.12 -8.93
CA ILE A 99 6.11 11.23 -10.39
C ILE A 99 6.77 9.97 -10.94
N LYS A 100 7.88 9.51 -10.32
CA LYS A 100 8.56 8.26 -10.70
C LYS A 100 7.61 7.06 -10.72
N SER A 101 6.81 6.88 -9.66
CA SER A 101 5.88 5.75 -9.57
C SER A 101 4.75 5.83 -10.61
N SER A 102 4.25 7.03 -10.89
CA SER A 102 3.20 7.25 -11.90
C SER A 102 3.72 7.02 -13.32
N ARG A 103 4.93 7.52 -13.63
CA ARG A 103 5.59 7.27 -14.91
C ARG A 103 5.95 5.80 -15.08
N PHE A 104 6.39 5.12 -14.02
CA PHE A 104 6.62 3.68 -14.04
C PHE A 104 5.36 2.93 -14.43
N HIS A 105 4.23 3.23 -13.77
CA HIS A 105 2.96 2.57 -14.06
C HIS A 105 2.57 2.75 -15.53
N PHE A 106 2.63 3.98 -16.05
CA PHE A 106 2.39 4.26 -17.47
C PHE A 106 3.30 3.43 -18.38
N GLN A 107 4.61 3.45 -18.13
CA GLN A 107 5.59 2.77 -18.99
C GLN A 107 5.46 1.25 -18.93
N LEU A 108 5.12 0.67 -17.77
CA LEU A 108 4.88 -0.77 -17.67
C LEU A 108 3.68 -1.20 -18.51
N GLU A 109 2.57 -0.45 -18.46
CA GLU A 109 1.39 -0.70 -19.28
C GLU A 109 1.66 -0.56 -20.78
N HIS A 110 2.49 0.43 -21.15
CA HIS A 110 2.92 0.68 -22.52
C HIS A 110 3.84 -0.43 -23.06
N ILE A 111 4.91 -0.77 -22.32
CA ILE A 111 5.88 -1.81 -22.70
C ILE A 111 5.19 -3.19 -22.76
N HIS A 112 4.26 -3.41 -21.83
CA HIS A 112 3.53 -4.65 -21.65
C HIS A 112 4.48 -5.85 -21.57
N PRO A 113 5.40 -5.89 -20.59
CA PRO A 113 6.54 -6.82 -20.59
C PRO A 113 6.17 -8.29 -20.41
N PHE A 114 4.98 -8.60 -19.87
CA PHE A 114 4.53 -9.96 -19.60
C PHE A 114 3.42 -10.38 -20.57
N ILE A 115 3.22 -11.69 -20.72
CA ILE A 115 2.10 -12.23 -21.53
C ILE A 115 0.74 -11.89 -20.89
N ASP A 116 0.66 -11.91 -19.56
CA ASP A 116 -0.51 -11.51 -18.78
C ASP A 116 -0.04 -10.91 -17.44
N GLY A 117 -0.91 -10.24 -16.70
CA GLY A 117 -0.62 -9.72 -15.36
C GLY A 117 -0.08 -8.30 -15.33
N ASN A 118 0.12 -7.64 -16.49
CA ASN A 118 0.71 -6.30 -16.58
C ASN A 118 -0.04 -5.26 -15.74
N GLY A 119 -1.37 -5.16 -15.90
CA GLY A 119 -2.21 -4.26 -15.09
C GLY A 119 -2.05 -4.46 -13.58
N ARG A 120 -2.10 -5.73 -13.15
CA ARG A 120 -1.96 -6.10 -11.74
C ARG A 120 -0.55 -5.76 -11.23
N MET A 121 0.48 -5.99 -12.04
CA MET A 121 1.86 -5.65 -11.73
C MET A 121 2.12 -4.14 -11.72
N GLY A 122 1.50 -3.37 -12.60
CA GLY A 122 1.63 -1.90 -12.64
C GLY A 122 1.16 -1.27 -11.34
N ARG A 123 -0.01 -1.70 -10.86
CA ARG A 123 -0.59 -1.25 -9.59
C ARG A 123 0.22 -1.74 -8.39
N PHE A 124 0.55 -3.03 -8.36
CA PHE A 124 1.36 -3.62 -7.29
C PHE A 124 2.72 -2.92 -7.14
N TRP A 125 3.44 -2.73 -8.24
CA TRP A 125 4.79 -2.16 -8.21
C TRP A 125 4.78 -0.65 -7.99
N GLN A 126 3.75 0.07 -8.45
CA GLN A 126 3.53 1.45 -8.06
C GLN A 126 3.40 1.58 -6.53
N THR A 127 2.58 0.74 -5.89
CA THR A 127 2.46 0.72 -4.43
C THR A 127 3.82 0.44 -3.79
N ARG A 128 4.59 -0.52 -4.33
CA ARG A 128 5.92 -0.82 -3.81
C ARG A 128 6.89 0.36 -3.89
N LEU A 129 6.91 1.08 -5.02
CA LEU A 129 7.74 2.27 -5.20
C LEU A 129 7.35 3.39 -4.21
N LEU A 130 6.04 3.58 -3.99
CA LEU A 130 5.54 4.60 -3.07
C LEU A 130 5.81 4.28 -1.60
N MET A 131 5.76 3.01 -1.20
CA MET A 131 6.09 2.59 0.17
C MET A 131 7.53 2.89 0.57
N ASP A 132 8.44 2.88 -0.40
CA ASP A 132 9.84 3.26 -0.17
C ASP A 132 9.99 4.74 0.20
N TYR A 133 9.09 5.57 -0.33
CA TYR A 133 9.03 7.00 -0.02
C TYR A 133 8.32 7.26 1.32
N GLN A 134 7.13 6.69 1.54
CA GLN A 134 6.37 6.80 2.79
C GLN A 134 5.52 5.54 3.04
N SER A 135 5.59 4.99 4.26
CA SER A 135 4.86 3.76 4.63
C SER A 135 3.33 3.86 4.54
N VAL A 136 2.77 5.08 4.63
CA VAL A 136 1.31 5.29 4.51
C VAL A 136 0.74 4.76 3.18
N PHE A 137 1.56 4.69 2.14
CA PHE A 137 1.14 4.21 0.83
C PHE A 137 0.84 2.71 0.78
N GLU A 138 1.25 1.93 1.79
CA GLU A 138 0.82 0.53 1.96
C GLU A 138 -0.71 0.41 2.08
N PHE A 139 -1.34 1.43 2.69
CA PHE A 139 -2.77 1.45 2.95
C PHE A 139 -3.57 2.18 1.87
N LEU A 140 -2.91 2.69 0.83
CA LEU A 140 -3.59 3.41 -0.24
C LEU A 140 -4.26 2.40 -1.19
N PRO A 141 -5.60 2.43 -1.36
CA PRO A 141 -6.29 1.44 -2.17
C PRO A 141 -6.22 1.82 -3.66
N VAL A 142 -5.03 1.78 -4.26
CA VAL A 142 -4.77 2.16 -5.66
C VAL A 142 -5.68 1.41 -6.64
N GLU A 143 -5.90 0.11 -6.38
CA GLU A 143 -6.84 -0.71 -7.17
C GLU A 143 -8.26 -0.13 -7.16
N HIS A 144 -8.76 0.26 -5.99
CA HIS A 144 -10.11 0.78 -5.83
C HIS A 144 -10.28 2.10 -6.57
N LEU A 145 -9.30 3.01 -6.44
CA LEU A 145 -9.28 4.29 -7.13
C LEU A 145 -9.34 4.14 -8.66
N ILE A 146 -8.54 3.23 -9.20
CA ILE A 146 -8.51 2.99 -10.64
C ILE A 146 -9.83 2.38 -11.09
N ARG A 147 -10.40 1.46 -10.31
CA ARG A 147 -11.69 0.83 -10.62
C ARG A 147 -12.84 1.84 -10.65
N GLU A 148 -12.89 2.79 -9.73
CA GLU A 148 -13.93 3.84 -9.74
C GLU A 148 -13.78 4.84 -10.89
N HIS A 149 -12.57 4.98 -11.41
CA HIS A 149 -12.23 5.90 -12.50
C HIS A 149 -11.72 5.19 -13.76
N GLN A 150 -12.18 3.96 -14.00
CA GLN A 150 -11.62 3.06 -14.99
C GLN A 150 -11.66 3.60 -16.42
N GLN A 151 -12.79 4.21 -16.81
CA GLN A 151 -12.94 4.84 -18.13
C GLN A 151 -11.92 5.95 -18.35
N GLU A 152 -11.75 6.82 -17.35
CA GLU A 152 -10.78 7.93 -17.42
C GLU A 152 -9.34 7.40 -17.42
N TYR A 153 -9.04 6.40 -16.60
CA TYR A 153 -7.74 5.72 -16.55
C TYR A 153 -7.32 5.23 -17.95
N TYR A 154 -8.17 4.46 -18.63
CA TYR A 154 -7.85 3.96 -19.97
C TYR A 154 -7.79 5.09 -21.01
N ARG A 155 -8.60 6.14 -20.86
CA ARG A 155 -8.56 7.31 -21.74
C ARG A 155 -7.23 8.06 -21.65
N VAL A 156 -6.73 8.33 -20.44
CA VAL A 156 -5.45 9.04 -20.27
C VAL A 156 -4.26 8.16 -20.63
N LEU A 157 -4.36 6.85 -20.42
CA LEU A 157 -3.34 5.89 -20.86
C LEU A 157 -3.25 5.87 -22.39
N ALA A 158 -4.38 5.72 -23.10
CA ALA A 158 -4.43 5.74 -24.56
C ALA A 158 -3.90 7.07 -25.14
N LYS A 159 -4.30 8.21 -24.56
CA LYS A 159 -3.77 9.52 -24.97
C LYS A 159 -2.25 9.60 -24.83
N GLY A 160 -1.69 9.05 -23.75
CA GLY A 160 -0.25 9.03 -23.56
C GLY A 160 0.46 8.13 -24.56
N ASP A 161 -0.12 6.98 -24.90
CA ASP A 161 0.41 6.08 -25.93
C ASP A 161 0.45 6.75 -27.31
N ASP A 162 -0.62 7.46 -27.68
CA ASP A 162 -0.73 8.13 -29.00
C ASP A 162 0.23 9.33 -29.14
N THR A 163 0.49 10.03 -28.03
CA THR A 163 1.30 11.27 -28.04
C THR A 163 2.76 11.06 -27.63
N GLY A 164 3.08 9.91 -27.02
CA GLY A 164 4.36 9.68 -26.35
C GLY A 164 4.55 10.50 -25.06
N ASP A 165 3.49 11.14 -24.55
CA ASP A 165 3.53 12.01 -23.37
C ASP A 165 2.67 11.45 -22.22
N CYS A 166 3.33 11.02 -21.15
CA CYS A 166 2.68 10.49 -19.97
C CYS A 166 2.13 11.56 -18.99
N THR A 167 2.30 12.86 -19.27
CA THR A 167 1.94 13.96 -18.36
C THR A 167 0.50 13.87 -17.89
N VAL A 168 -0.44 13.63 -18.81
CA VAL A 168 -1.88 13.52 -18.48
C VAL A 168 -2.17 12.32 -17.58
N PHE A 169 -1.46 11.20 -17.77
CA PHE A 169 -1.57 10.02 -16.93
C PHE A 169 -0.98 10.29 -15.54
N VAL A 170 0.18 10.94 -15.46
CA VAL A 170 0.81 11.32 -14.19
C VAL A 170 -0.12 12.24 -13.39
N VAL A 171 -0.66 13.29 -14.00
CA VAL A 171 -1.61 14.20 -13.33
C VAL A 171 -2.85 13.46 -12.84
N PHE A 172 -3.39 12.54 -13.65
CA PHE A 172 -4.52 11.70 -13.23
C PHE A 172 -4.19 10.89 -11.98
N ILE A 173 -3.08 10.14 -11.98
CA ILE A 173 -2.69 9.31 -10.84
C ILE A 173 -2.44 10.15 -9.58
N LEU A 174 -1.73 11.28 -9.70
CA LEU A 174 -1.49 12.19 -8.58
C LEU A 174 -2.80 12.72 -7.99
N THR A 175 -3.78 13.03 -8.83
CA THR A 175 -5.11 13.45 -8.40
C THR A 175 -5.83 12.34 -7.62
N GLN A 176 -5.71 11.08 -8.06
CA GLN A 176 -6.32 9.95 -7.34
C GLN A 176 -5.63 9.71 -5.99
N ILE A 177 -4.29 9.79 -5.95
CA ILE A 177 -3.52 9.69 -4.71
C ILE A 177 -3.96 10.78 -3.72
N GLU A 178 -4.06 12.03 -4.17
CA GLU A 178 -4.50 13.14 -3.32
C GLU A 178 -5.90 12.91 -2.74
N LYS A 179 -6.85 12.50 -3.57
CA LYS A 179 -8.22 12.20 -3.14
C LYS A 179 -8.26 11.10 -2.09
N SER A 180 -7.56 9.98 -2.31
CA SER A 180 -7.53 8.89 -1.34
C SER A 180 -6.86 9.28 -0.02
N LEU A 181 -5.77 10.07 -0.07
CA LEU A 181 -5.14 10.55 1.16
C LEU A 181 -6.07 11.47 1.94
N LYS A 182 -6.82 12.36 1.26
CA LYS A 182 -7.84 13.20 1.90
C LYS A 182 -8.95 12.37 2.52
N GLN A 183 -9.47 11.37 1.80
CA GLN A 183 -10.49 10.47 2.32
C GLN A 183 -10.00 9.70 3.55
N MET A 184 -8.77 9.16 3.50
CA MET A 184 -8.16 8.46 4.63
C MET A 184 -8.02 9.39 5.84
N ILE A 185 -7.65 10.66 5.64
CA ILE A 185 -7.59 11.65 6.72
C ILE A 185 -8.98 11.89 7.33
N GLU A 186 -10.02 12.01 6.52
CA GLU A 186 -11.39 12.22 7.01
C GLU A 186 -11.94 10.99 7.74
N GLU A 187 -11.67 9.78 7.24
CA GLU A 187 -12.00 8.52 7.91
C GLU A 187 -11.31 8.43 9.28
N ILE A 188 -10.01 8.76 9.35
CA ILE A 188 -9.26 8.80 10.60
C ILE A 188 -9.81 9.86 11.56
N ARG A 189 -10.20 11.04 11.06
CA ARG A 189 -10.83 12.11 11.88
C ARG A 189 -12.17 11.68 12.47
N GLY A 190 -12.94 10.84 11.75
CA GLY A 190 -14.19 10.26 12.23
C GLY A 190 -14.02 9.22 13.33
N VAL A 191 -12.82 8.61 13.45
CA VAL A 191 -12.53 7.63 14.50
C VAL A 191 -12.11 8.34 15.78
N THR A 192 -13.06 8.50 16.70
CA THR A 192 -12.70 8.81 18.09
C THR A 192 -12.08 7.57 18.71
N LEU A 193 -10.75 7.53 18.83
CA LEU A 193 -10.07 6.46 19.55
C LEU A 193 -10.69 6.33 20.96
N SER A 194 -10.83 5.12 21.49
CA SER A 194 -11.19 4.96 22.89
C SER A 194 -10.01 5.32 23.79
N ALA A 195 -10.23 5.45 25.10
CA ALA A 195 -9.13 5.65 26.05
C ALA A 195 -8.16 4.46 26.02
N GLU A 196 -8.68 3.25 25.86
CA GLU A 196 -7.90 2.01 25.76
C GLU A 196 -6.99 2.02 24.52
N ASN A 197 -7.53 2.37 23.35
CA ASN A 197 -6.72 2.45 22.12
C ASN A 197 -5.62 3.50 22.22
N ARG A 198 -5.92 4.67 22.82
CA ARG A 198 -4.92 5.73 23.03
C ARG A 198 -3.85 5.31 24.03
N LEU A 199 -4.20 4.59 25.09
CA LEU A 199 -3.24 4.04 26.05
C LEU A 199 -2.35 2.98 25.40
N GLU A 200 -2.89 2.14 24.51
CA GLU A 200 -2.11 1.13 23.80
C GLU A 200 -1.09 1.77 22.84
N ILE A 201 -1.50 2.79 22.06
CA ILE A 201 -0.58 3.56 21.21
C ILE A 201 0.57 4.16 22.05
N ALA A 202 0.24 4.74 23.20
CA ALA A 202 1.24 5.29 24.11
C ALA A 202 2.16 4.22 24.68
N ARG A 203 1.65 3.02 24.96
CA ARG A 203 2.46 1.88 25.42
C ARG A 203 3.48 1.46 24.37
N THR A 204 3.08 1.37 23.10
CA THR A 204 4.00 1.08 22.00
C THR A 204 5.07 2.17 21.84
N ALA A 205 4.69 3.44 21.96
CA ALA A 205 5.61 4.56 21.75
C ALA A 205 6.60 4.77 22.91
N PHE A 206 6.13 4.70 24.16
CA PHE A 206 6.96 4.94 25.34
C PHE A 206 7.62 3.67 25.88
N GLY A 207 7.03 2.49 25.63
CA GLY A 207 7.45 1.24 26.25
C GLY A 207 7.44 1.37 27.77
N GLU A 208 8.55 0.99 28.40
CA GLU A 208 8.74 1.13 29.85
C GLU A 208 9.36 2.48 30.26
N LYS A 209 9.52 3.44 29.33
CA LYS A 209 10.06 4.76 29.68
C LYS A 209 9.02 5.56 30.44
N SER A 210 9.50 6.37 31.38
CA SER A 210 8.69 7.35 32.10
C SER A 210 8.31 8.52 31.17
N PHE A 211 7.08 8.98 31.24
CA PHE A 211 6.56 10.08 30.42
C PHE A 211 5.59 10.97 31.21
N SER A 212 5.50 12.25 30.83
CA SER A 212 4.57 13.20 31.40
C SER A 212 3.25 13.25 30.63
N ARG A 213 2.23 13.91 31.20
CA ARG A 213 0.99 14.22 30.47
C ARG A 213 1.25 15.03 29.20
N LYS A 214 2.27 15.91 29.21
CA LYS A 214 2.64 16.71 28.05
C LYS A 214 3.19 15.83 26.93
N ASP A 215 3.99 14.83 27.28
CA ASP A 215 4.54 13.87 26.31
C ASP A 215 3.41 13.03 25.71
N TYR A 216 2.48 12.55 26.54
CA TYR A 216 1.28 11.83 26.09
C TYR A 216 0.42 12.65 25.12
N GLN A 217 0.18 13.93 25.43
CA GLN A 217 -0.57 14.84 24.56
C GLN A 217 0.19 15.16 23.26
N SER A 218 1.52 15.24 23.32
CA SER A 218 2.36 15.49 22.14
C SER A 218 2.38 14.31 21.19
N LEU A 219 2.30 13.08 21.72
CA LEU A 219 2.12 11.86 20.94
C LEU A 219 0.73 11.85 20.27
N LEU A 220 -0.32 12.19 21.02
CA LEU A 220 -1.71 12.17 20.58
C LEU A 220 -2.23 13.58 20.29
N LYS A 221 -1.65 14.24 19.28
CA LYS A 221 -1.87 15.68 18.99
C LYS A 221 -3.33 16.11 18.84
N THR A 222 -4.25 15.17 18.62
CA THR A 222 -5.69 15.43 18.44
C THR A 222 -6.47 15.51 19.76
N ILE A 223 -5.88 15.18 20.91
CA ILE A 223 -6.61 15.16 22.19
C ILE A 223 -6.40 16.43 23.03
N SER A 224 -7.47 16.85 23.70
CA SER A 224 -7.40 17.92 24.70
C SER A 224 -6.63 17.50 25.94
N THR A 225 -6.13 18.48 26.70
CA THR A 225 -5.49 18.24 28.01
C THR A 225 -6.42 17.51 28.98
N ALA A 226 -7.73 17.77 28.92
CA ALA A 226 -8.74 17.11 29.75
C ALA A 226 -8.90 15.63 29.37
N THR A 227 -8.89 15.30 28.07
CA THR A 227 -8.91 13.91 27.59
C THR A 227 -7.63 13.18 28.02
N ALA A 228 -6.45 13.78 27.82
CA ALA A 228 -5.18 13.20 28.28
C ALA A 228 -5.20 12.88 29.79
N SER A 229 -5.72 13.79 30.61
CA SER A 229 -5.87 13.55 32.05
C SER A 229 -6.83 12.40 32.38
N ARG A 230 -7.96 12.29 31.66
CA ARG A 230 -8.91 11.18 31.85
C ARG A 230 -8.29 9.83 31.46
N ASP A 231 -7.62 9.77 30.32
CA ASP A 231 -6.98 8.53 29.84
C ASP A 231 -5.92 8.04 30.82
N LEU A 232 -5.03 8.93 31.29
CA LEU A 232 -3.97 8.56 32.24
C LEU A 232 -4.54 8.15 33.59
N HIS A 233 -5.60 8.81 34.06
CA HIS A 233 -6.29 8.39 35.28
C HIS A 233 -6.93 7.01 35.13
N GLN A 234 -7.57 6.75 33.98
CA GLN A 234 -8.13 5.45 33.65
C GLN A 234 -7.04 4.37 33.57
N GLY A 235 -5.91 4.64 32.92
CA GLY A 235 -4.78 3.70 32.84
C GLY A 235 -4.19 3.35 34.21
N VAL A 236 -4.14 4.30 35.15
CA VAL A 236 -3.78 4.02 36.55
C VAL A 236 -4.84 3.17 37.23
N LYS A 237 -6.12 3.49 37.06
CA LYS A 237 -7.26 2.74 37.65
C LYS A 237 -7.32 1.30 37.15
N MET A 238 -7.01 1.07 35.87
CA MET A 238 -6.93 -0.25 35.25
C MET A 238 -5.63 -0.99 35.61
N GLY A 239 -4.73 -0.36 36.38
CA GLY A 239 -3.47 -0.97 36.79
C GLY A 239 -2.42 -1.06 35.70
N LEU A 240 -2.61 -0.42 34.53
CA LEU A 240 -1.68 -0.41 33.40
C LEU A 240 -0.50 0.54 33.62
N LEU A 241 -0.72 1.63 34.37
CA LEU A 241 0.26 2.67 34.62
C LEU A 241 0.63 2.76 36.10
N ASN A 242 1.91 2.92 36.38
CA ASN A 242 2.41 3.47 37.62
C ASN A 242 2.46 5.00 37.52
N ARG A 243 1.94 5.70 38.52
CA ARG A 243 2.02 7.16 38.62
C ARG A 243 2.91 7.55 39.80
N SER A 244 3.85 8.44 39.57
CA SER A 244 4.67 9.08 40.61
C SER A 244 4.58 10.60 40.51
N GLY A 245 4.88 11.31 41.60
CA GLY A 245 4.81 12.78 41.69
C GLY A 245 3.39 13.34 41.88
N ASP A 246 3.28 14.67 41.99
CA ASP A 246 2.00 15.36 42.22
C ASP A 246 1.74 16.49 41.21
N LYS A 247 0.48 16.62 40.79
CA LYS A 247 -0.02 17.64 39.84
C LYS A 247 0.92 17.85 38.64
N ARG A 248 1.74 18.91 38.67
CA ARG A 248 2.63 19.32 37.56
C ARG A 248 3.88 18.46 37.44
N THR A 249 4.27 17.74 38.49
CA THR A 249 5.40 16.80 38.50
C THR A 249 4.95 15.35 38.31
N ALA A 250 3.69 15.13 37.95
CA ALA A 250 3.16 13.78 37.73
C ALA A 250 3.82 13.13 36.50
N VAL A 251 4.39 11.95 36.73
CA VAL A 251 5.03 11.11 35.71
C VAL A 251 4.35 9.74 35.71
N TYR A 252 4.28 9.14 34.53
CA TYR A 252 3.61 7.88 34.26
C TYR A 252 4.60 6.90 33.63
N GLN A 253 4.46 5.63 33.96
CA GLN A 253 5.25 4.55 33.37
C GLN A 253 4.34 3.34 33.17
N PHE A 254 4.38 2.71 32.00
CA PHE A 254 3.65 1.46 31.77
C PHE A 254 4.27 0.34 32.59
N LYS A 255 3.41 -0.49 33.18
CA LYS A 255 3.86 -1.73 33.81
C LYS A 255 4.31 -2.72 32.73
N PRO A 256 5.31 -3.58 33.02
CA PRO A 256 5.66 -4.68 32.14
C PRO A 256 4.45 -5.56 31.86
N ILE A 257 4.38 -6.14 30.65
CA ILE A 257 3.38 -7.16 30.35
C ILE A 257 3.78 -8.43 31.12
N ASP A 258 2.96 -8.85 32.08
CA ASP A 258 3.08 -10.18 32.65
C ASP A 258 2.68 -11.24 31.61
N ASN A 259 3.67 -11.82 30.93
CA ASN A 259 3.50 -12.93 29.98
C ASN A 259 2.87 -14.19 30.61
N ASN A 260 2.68 -14.23 31.93
CA ASN A 260 2.01 -15.32 32.64
C ASN A 260 0.47 -15.28 32.61
N SER A 261 -0.13 -14.21 32.07
CA SER A 261 -1.59 -14.02 32.04
C SER A 261 -2.27 -14.70 30.84
N LEU A 262 -1.53 -14.93 29.75
CA LEU A 262 -2.06 -15.42 28.46
C LEU A 262 -2.15 -16.95 28.36
N ILE A 263 -1.66 -17.69 29.37
CA ILE A 263 -1.63 -19.17 29.36
C ILE A 263 -2.85 -19.78 30.10
N LYS A 264 -3.65 -18.98 30.82
CA LYS A 264 -4.79 -19.49 31.61
C LYS A 264 -6.14 -19.48 30.90
N THR A 265 -6.18 -19.33 29.58
CA THR A 265 -7.42 -19.51 28.80
C THR A 265 -7.10 -20.18 27.46
N ARG A 266 -6.69 -21.45 27.55
CA ARG A 266 -6.91 -22.43 26.50
C ARG A 266 -7.79 -23.54 27.07
#